data_AF-A0A9Q9MCH2-F1
#
_entry.id   AF-A0A9Q9MCH2-F1
#
_cell.length_a   1.000
_cell.length_b   1.000
_cell.length_c   1.000
_cell.angle_alpha   90.00
_cell.angle_beta   90.00
_cell.angle_gamma   90.00
#
_symmetry.space_group_name_H-M   'P 1'
#
loop_
_entity.id
_entity.type
_entity.pdbx_description
1 polymer ?
#
loop_
_entity_poly.entity_id
_entity_poly.type
_entity_poly.pdbx_seq_one_letter_code
_entity_poly.pdbx_strand_id
1 'polypeptide(L)' 'MAAVARWLPLTHGIAAAREVAAGAGLASVRDDVLAEAALGTLYVVIGLGLLAWFERESRRKATLDVA' A
#
# COMPACT_ATOMS: atom_id res chain seq x y z
N MET A 1 16.10 9.51 7.99
CA MET A 1 15.43 9.41 6.67
C MET A 1 15.33 7.99 6.13
N ALA A 2 16.41 7.20 6.09
CA ALA A 2 16.37 5.81 5.60
C ALA A 2 15.31 4.91 6.28
N ALA A 3 15.08 5.09 7.59
CA ALA A 3 14.08 4.33 8.33
C ALA A 3 12.62 4.61 7.91
N VAL A 4 12.35 5.74 7.24
CA VAL A 4 11.02 6.05 6.68
C VAL A 4 10.85 5.39 5.31
N ALA A 5 11.93 5.28 4.54
CA ALA A 5 11.91 4.68 3.21
C ALA A 5 11.42 3.23 3.23
N ARG A 6 11.76 2.45 4.25
CA ARG A 6 11.27 1.07 4.40
C ARG A 6 9.75 0.94 4.55
N TRP A 7 9.05 2.02 4.87
CA TRP A 7 7.59 2.03 4.98
C TRP A 7 6.91 2.51 3.70
N LEU A 8 7.67 3.03 2.74
CA LEU A 8 7.14 3.42 1.44
C LEU A 8 6.87 2.16 0.60
N PRO A 9 5.68 2.06 -0.01
CA PRO A 9 5.40 1.02 -0.99
C PRO A 9 6.45 1.00 -2.10
N LEU A 10 6.64 -0.18 -2.68
CA LEU A 10 7.58 -0.56 -3.73
C LEU A 10 9.05 -0.65 -3.30
N THR A 11 9.40 -0.31 -2.07
CA THR A 11 10.82 -0.33 -1.64
C THR A 11 11.42 -1.73 -1.64
N HIS A 12 10.74 -2.71 -1.04
CA HIS A 12 11.22 -4.09 -0.97
C HIS A 12 11.00 -4.80 -2.31
N GLY A 13 9.89 -4.48 -3.00
CA GLY A 13 9.63 -5.00 -4.33
C GLY A 13 10.70 -4.63 -5.37
N ILE A 14 11.19 -3.38 -5.35
CA ILE A 14 12.28 -2.93 -6.23
C ILE A 14 13.60 -3.62 -5.87
N ALA A 15 13.88 -3.83 -4.57
CA ALA A 15 15.06 -4.57 -4.13
C ALA A 15 15.03 -6.02 -4.62
N ALA A 16 13.92 -6.73 -4.35
CA ALA A 16 13.68 -8.09 -4.82
C ALA A 16 13.81 -8.22 -6.35
N ALA A 17 13.24 -7.28 -7.11
CA ALA A 17 13.31 -7.29 -8.57
C ALA A 17 14.76 -7.17 -9.07
N ARG A 18 15.58 -6.34 -8.41
CA ARG A 18 17.00 -6.19 -8.76
C ARG A 18 17.79 -7.46 -8.46
N GLU A 19 17.52 -8.13 -7.35
CA GLU A 19 18.19 -9.38 -7.00
C GLU A 19 17.84 -10.51 -7.97
N VAL A 20 16.55 -10.68 -8.28
CA VAL A 20 16.12 -11.67 -9.27
C VAL A 20 16.71 -11.37 -10.65
N ALA A 21 16.75 -10.10 -11.06
CA ALA A 21 17.40 -9.70 -12.31
C ALA A 21 18.92 -9.98 -12.32
N ALA A 22 19.57 -9.98 -11.16
CA ALA A 22 20.97 -10.37 -10.98
C ALA A 22 21.19 -11.89 -10.94
N GLY A 23 20.13 -12.70 -11.08
CA GLY A 23 20.19 -14.16 -11.09
C GLY A 23 19.92 -14.82 -9.75
N ALA A 24 19.46 -14.07 -8.73
CA ALA A 24 19.03 -14.66 -7.48
C ALA A 24 17.75 -15.50 -7.65
N GLY A 25 17.62 -16.57 -6.86
CA GLY A 25 16.44 -17.42 -6.89
C GLY A 25 15.24 -16.76 -6.20
N LEU A 26 14.02 -17.09 -6.62
CA LEU A 26 12.78 -16.58 -6.01
C LEU A 26 12.68 -16.83 -4.50
N ALA A 27 13.31 -17.89 -3.99
CA ALA A 27 13.35 -18.18 -2.57
C ALA A 27 14.13 -17.14 -1.74
N SER A 28 15.14 -16.48 -2.32
CA SER A 28 15.96 -15.49 -1.59
C SER A 28 15.23 -14.15 -1.38
N VAL A 29 14.29 -13.82 -2.26
CA VAL A 29 13.53 -12.56 -2.21
C VAL A 29 12.13 -12.71 -1.58
N ARG A 30 11.84 -13.90 -1.02
CA ARG A 30 10.53 -14.21 -0.46
C ARG A 30 10.12 -13.23 0.64
N ASP A 31 11.04 -12.90 1.53
CA ASP A 31 10.76 -12.02 2.67
C ASP A 31 10.47 -10.58 2.21
N ASP A 32 11.20 -10.10 1.20
CA ASP A 32 10.95 -8.79 0.59
C ASP A 32 9.57 -8.72 -0.09
N VAL A 33 9.18 -9.77 -0.81
CA VAL A 33 7.86 -9.86 -1.45
C VAL A 33 6.75 -9.89 -0.40
N LEU A 34 6.94 -10.64 0.69
CA LEU A 34 5.96 -10.70 1.79
C LEU A 34 5.83 -9.35 2.50
N ALA A 35 6.96 -8.67 2.77
CA ALA A 35 6.97 -7.34 3.37
C ALA A 35 6.21 -6.34 2.50
N GLU A 36 6.45 -6.36 1.18
CA GLU A 36 5.77 -5.50 0.22
C GLU A 36 4.26 -5.80 0.13
N ALA A 37 3.88 -7.07 0.12
CA ALA A 37 2.47 -7.48 0.11
C ALA A 37 1.73 -7.03 1.38
N ALA A 38 2.38 -7.09 2.54
CA ALA A 38 1.84 -6.62 3.80
C ALA A 38 1.65 -5.10 3.81
N LEU A 39 2.65 -4.34 3.34
CA LEU A 39 2.57 -2.88 3.20
C LEU A 39 1.48 -2.47 2.21
N GLY A 40 1.43 -3.11 1.03
CA GLY A 40 0.39 -2.86 0.04
C GLY A 40 -1.01 -3.08 0.60
N THR A 41 -1.20 -4.19 1.33
CA THR A 41 -2.46 -4.51 2.01
C THR A 41 -2.82 -3.45 3.05
N LEU A 42 -1.86 -3.03 3.88
CA LEU A 42 -2.06 -1.98 4.87
C LEU A 42 -2.53 -0.67 4.22
N TYR A 43 -1.87 -0.24 3.14
CA TYR A 43 -2.25 0.97 2.41
C TYR A 43 -3.63 0.86 1.77
N VAL A 44 -3.99 -0.31 1.21
CA VAL A 44 -5.33 -0.56 0.66
C VAL A 44 -6.39 -0.45 1.75
N VAL A 45 -6.17 -1.09 2.92
CA VAL A 45 -7.11 -1.03 4.05
C VAL A 45 -7.31 0.40 4.53
N ILE A 46 -6.22 1.16 4.68
CA ILE A 46 -6.29 2.57 5.09
C ILE A 46 -7.03 3.40 4.04
N GLY A 47 -6.66 3.27 2.76
CA GLY A 47 -7.27 4.02 1.67
C GLY A 47 -8.78 3.77 1.54
N LEU A 48 -9.19 2.50 1.55
CA LEU A 48 -10.61 2.12 1.50
C LEU A 48 -11.36 2.54 2.78
N GLY A 49 -10.71 2.47 3.94
CA GLY A 49 -11.29 2.93 5.20
C GLY A 49 -11.56 4.44 5.19
N LEU A 50 -10.60 5.24 4.72
CA LEU A 50 -10.75 6.68 4.55
C LEU A 50 -11.82 7.01 3.51
N LEU A 51 -11.82 6.32 2.36
CA LEU A 51 -12.84 6.50 1.33
C LEU A 51 -14.23 6.23 1.89
N ALA A 52 -14.43 5.10 2.56
CA ALA A 52 -15.70 4.74 3.18
C ALA A 52 -16.14 5.74 4.25
N TRP A 53 -15.18 6.31 5.00
CA TRP A 53 -15.48 7.38 5.96
C TRP A 53 -15.95 8.65 5.23
N PHE A 54 -15.22 9.14 4.24
CA PHE A 54 -15.61 10.34 3.50
C PHE A 54 -16.95 10.16 2.78
N GLU A 55 -17.25 8.98 2.25
CA GLU A 55 -18.55 8.69 1.69
C GLU A 55 -19.69 8.79 2.72
N ARG A 56 -19.48 8.25 3.93
CA ARG A 56 -20.46 8.35 5.02
C ARG A 56 -20.68 9.79 5.43
N GLU A 57 -19.61 10.56 5.51
CA GLU A 57 -19.68 11.97 5.89
C GLU A 57 -20.36 12.80 4.80
N SER A 58 -20.04 12.55 3.53
CA SER A 58 -20.69 13.15 2.36
C SER A 58 -22.20 12.88 2.38
N ARG A 59 -22.62 11.63 2.61
CA ARG A 59 -24.05 11.28 2.71
C ARG A 59 -24.76 11.94 3.90
N ARG A 60 -24.08 12.15 5.02
CA ARG A 60 -24.64 12.82 6.22
C ARG A 60 -24.80 14.32 6.05
N LYS A 61 -23.85 14.95 5.35
CA LYS A 61 -23.81 16.40 5.13
C LYS A 61 -24.44 16.84 3.81
N ALA A 62 -24.84 15.90 2.96
CA ALA A 62 -25.64 16.17 1.79
C ALA A 62 -27.01 16.72 2.23
N THR A 63 -27.07 18.02 2.47
CA THR A 63 -28.32 18.77 2.35
C THR A 63 -28.75 18.61 0.90
N LEU A 64 -29.80 17.83 0.69
CA LEU A 64 -30.45 17.75 -0.61
C LEU A 64 -30.80 19.20 -1.03
N ASP A 65 -30.08 19.74 -2.00
CA ASP A 65 -30.53 20.90 -2.75
C ASP A 65 -31.64 20.39 -3.68
N VAL A 66 -32.82 20.15 -3.12
CA VAL A 66 -34.06 19.95 -3.88
C VAL A 66 -34.69 21.33 -4.01
N ALA A 67 -34.20 22.09 -4.98
CA ALA A 67 -34.88 23.27 -5.50
C ALA A 67 -35.80 22.87 -6.66
#